data_AF-A0A6C0LN33-F1
#
_entry.id   AF-A0A6C0LN33-F1
#
_cell.length_a   1.000
_cell.length_b   1.000
_cell.length_c   1.000
_cell.angle_alpha   90.00
_cell.angle_beta   90.00
_cell.angle_gamma   90.00
#
_symmetry.space_group_name_H-M   'P 1'
#
loop_
_entity.id
_entity.type
_entity.pdbx_description
1 polymer ?
#
loop_
_entity_poly.entity_id
_entity_poly.type
_entity_poly.pdbx_seq_one_letter_code
_entity_poly.pdbx_strand_id
1 'polypeptide(L)'
;MDLTLEPELYVPSLNNNGEYVDVCPAYIRHGIRCGCGSRTDHIYDTKSKFKTHINTQAHKNWIMHINNNKKNIYEENIQLNDLVKNQREIISNMEKEMINQKNINKYLENKIFISHSCPTVTNLLDIN
;
A
#
# COMPACT_ATOMS: atom_id res chain seq x y z
N MET A 1 14.47 -31.22 33.87
CA MET A 1 13.63 -30.33 33.04
C MET A 1 14.39 -30.15 31.74
N ASP A 2 14.08 -30.97 30.73
CA ASP A 2 14.71 -30.85 29.41
C ASP A 2 14.13 -29.61 28.73
N LEU A 3 14.93 -28.55 28.65
CA LEU A 3 14.64 -27.39 27.80
C LEU A 3 14.79 -27.85 26.35
N THR A 4 13.72 -28.38 25.76
CA THR A 4 13.67 -28.62 24.31
C THR A 4 13.62 -27.26 23.63
N LEU A 5 14.78 -26.77 23.19
CA LEU A 5 14.89 -25.52 22.45
C LEU A 5 14.20 -25.67 21.09
N GLU A 6 13.36 -24.69 20.74
CA GLU A 6 12.62 -24.71 19.49
C GLU A 6 13.58 -24.60 18.29
N PRO A 7 13.31 -25.32 17.19
CA PRO A 7 14.08 -25.23 15.96
C PRO A 7 13.93 -23.85 15.32
N GLU A 8 15.01 -23.32 14.77
CA GLU A 8 15.02 -22.00 14.14
C GLU A 8 14.27 -22.02 12.79
N LEU A 9 13.64 -20.91 12.41
CA LEU A 9 13.05 -20.74 11.09
C LEU A 9 14.09 -20.18 10.11
N TYR A 10 14.22 -20.82 8.95
CA TYR A 10 15.13 -20.37 7.89
C TYR A 10 14.68 -19.04 7.29
N VAL A 11 15.63 -18.11 7.20
CA VAL A 11 15.47 -16.83 6.51
C VAL A 11 16.56 -16.71 5.45
N PRO A 12 16.20 -16.51 4.17
CA PRO A 12 17.18 -16.28 3.10
C PRO A 12 17.98 -14.99 3.34
N SER A 13 19.22 -14.96 2.87
CA SER A 13 20.08 -13.79 2.99
C SER A 13 19.82 -12.80 1.85
N LEU A 14 20.16 -11.52 2.02
CA LEU A 14 20.09 -10.54 0.94
C LEU A 14 21.47 -10.39 0.28
N ASN A 15 21.50 -10.40 -1.05
CA ASN A 15 22.70 -10.05 -1.80
C ASN A 15 22.85 -8.52 -1.90
N ASN A 16 23.96 -8.06 -2.51
CA ASN A 16 24.23 -6.64 -2.72
C ASN A 16 23.20 -5.95 -3.63
N ASN A 17 22.45 -6.72 -4.43
CA ASN A 17 21.38 -6.23 -5.29
C ASN A 17 20.03 -6.18 -4.55
N GLY A 18 19.98 -6.60 -3.28
CA GLY A 18 18.76 -6.67 -2.49
C GLY A 18 17.83 -7.83 -2.84
N GLU A 19 18.29 -8.85 -3.56
CA GLU A 19 17.55 -10.07 -3.84
C GLU A 19 17.83 -11.12 -2.75
N TYR A 20 16.81 -11.91 -2.43
CA TYR A 20 16.94 -13.07 -1.56
C TYR A 20 17.77 -14.16 -2.24
N VAL A 21 18.81 -14.61 -1.54
CA VAL A 21 19.72 -15.67 -1.95
C VAL A 21 19.80 -16.75 -0.86
N ASP A 22 19.90 -18.00 -1.31
CA ASP A 22 20.06 -19.13 -0.41
C ASP A 22 21.49 -19.23 0.11
N VAL A 23 21.62 -19.08 1.42
CA VAL A 23 22.85 -19.38 2.15
C VAL A 23 22.54 -20.46 3.17
N CYS A 24 23.24 -21.59 3.06
CA CYS A 24 23.14 -22.66 4.05
C CYS A 24 23.83 -22.21 5.35
N PRO A 25 23.16 -22.26 6.51
CA PRO A 25 23.77 -21.94 7.79
C PRO A 25 25.04 -22.75 8.05
N ALA A 26 26.02 -22.13 8.69
CA ALA A 26 27.29 -22.78 9.00
C ALA A 26 27.09 -23.92 10.01
N TYR A 27 26.19 -23.73 10.98
CA TYR A 27 25.92 -24.65 12.08
C TYR A 27 24.41 -24.70 12.37
N ILE A 28 23.90 -25.89 12.69
CA ILE A 28 22.49 -26.13 13.04
C ILE A 28 22.50 -26.84 14.40
N ARG A 29 22.04 -26.16 15.45
CA ARG A 29 22.08 -26.67 16.85
C ARG A 29 20.85 -27.47 17.23
N HIS A 30 19.68 -26.89 17.03
CA HIS A 30 18.39 -27.41 17.50
C HIS A 30 17.46 -27.78 16.34
N GLY A 31 18.04 -28.00 15.16
CA GLY A 31 17.31 -28.15 13.91
C GLY A 31 16.89 -26.82 13.29
N ILE A 32 16.55 -26.85 12.00
CA ILE A 32 16.04 -25.71 11.25
C ILE A 32 14.79 -26.10 10.48
N ARG A 33 13.80 -25.21 10.41
CA ARG A 33 12.58 -25.35 9.60
C ARG A 33 12.65 -24.42 8.40
N CYS A 34 12.16 -24.87 7.25
CA CYS A 34 11.99 -23.98 6.10
C CYS A 34 10.53 -23.57 5.95
N GLY A 35 10.28 -22.27 5.71
CA GLY A 35 8.94 -21.77 5.36
C GLY A 35 8.51 -22.08 3.93
N CYS A 36 9.27 -22.89 3.20
CA CYS A 36 9.03 -23.22 1.80
C CYS A 36 8.12 -24.45 1.64
N GLY A 37 6.98 -24.27 0.99
CA GLY A 37 6.07 -25.36 0.60
C GLY A 37 5.33 -26.04 1.77
N SER A 38 4.87 -27.26 1.55
CA SER A 38 3.94 -28.02 2.40
C SER A 38 4.58 -28.77 3.58
N ARG A 39 5.88 -28.63 3.81
CA ARG A 39 6.62 -29.27 4.92
C ARG A 39 7.09 -28.25 5.97
N THR A 40 6.23 -27.31 6.33
CA THR A 40 6.51 -26.27 7.34
C THR A 40 6.87 -26.86 8.70
N ASP A 41 6.34 -28.04 9.02
CA ASP A 41 6.58 -28.73 10.29
C ASP A 41 7.83 -29.62 10.27
N HIS A 42 8.49 -29.78 9.11
CA HIS A 42 9.67 -30.62 9.02
C HIS A 42 10.92 -29.91 9.55
N ILE A 43 11.62 -30.59 10.45
CA ILE A 43 12.86 -30.11 11.07
C ILE A 43 14.04 -30.82 10.41
N TYR A 44 14.98 -30.02 9.91
CA TYR A 44 16.25 -30.49 9.40
C TYR A 44 17.31 -30.42 10.50
N ASP A 45 17.68 -31.57 11.06
CA ASP A 45 18.61 -31.63 12.20
C ASP A 45 20.08 -31.43 11.80
N THR A 46 20.39 -31.63 10.51
CA THR A 46 21.78 -31.57 10.01
C THR A 46 21.91 -30.66 8.80
N LYS A 47 23.10 -30.08 8.67
CA LYS A 47 23.47 -29.22 7.54
C LYS A 47 23.33 -29.92 6.20
N SER A 48 23.67 -31.21 6.14
CA SER A 48 23.57 -31.99 4.89
C SER A 48 22.12 -32.14 4.45
N LYS A 49 21.20 -32.51 5.36
CA LYS A 49 19.77 -32.60 5.07
C LYS A 49 19.22 -31.26 4.57
N PHE A 50 19.56 -30.16 5.26
CA PHE A 50 19.12 -28.82 4.89
C PHE A 50 19.73 -28.35 3.55
N LYS A 51 21.01 -28.63 3.30
CA LYS A 51 21.68 -28.29 2.03
C LYS A 51 21.04 -28.99 0.83
N THR A 52 20.65 -30.25 0.99
CA THR A 52 19.93 -30.98 -0.06
C THR A 52 18.57 -30.34 -0.32
N HIS A 53 17.89 -29.92 0.74
CA HIS A 53 16.59 -29.27 0.65
C HIS A 53 16.64 -27.92 -0.11
N ILE A 54 17.55 -27.00 0.24
CA ILE A 54 17.66 -25.71 -0.47
C ILE A 54 18.03 -25.86 -1.95
N ASN A 55 18.63 -26.99 -2.33
CA ASN A 55 18.94 -27.30 -3.73
C ASN A 55 17.72 -27.83 -4.53
N THR A 56 16.63 -28.19 -3.87
CA THR A 56 15.42 -28.70 -4.54
C THR A 56 14.73 -27.62 -5.35
N GLN A 57 14.05 -28.02 -6.44
CA GLN A 57 13.32 -27.08 -7.29
C GLN A 57 12.20 -26.35 -6.54
N ALA A 58 11.54 -27.02 -5.59
CA ALA A 58 10.49 -26.43 -4.77
C ALA A 58 11.01 -25.23 -3.96
N HIS A 59 12.17 -25.38 -3.32
CA HIS A 59 12.81 -24.30 -2.56
C HIS A 59 13.25 -23.15 -3.45
N LYS A 60 13.88 -23.44 -4.59
CA LYS A 60 14.29 -22.42 -5.57
C LYS A 60 13.10 -21.64 -6.12
N ASN A 61 11.98 -22.32 -6.39
CA ASN A 61 10.73 -21.67 -6.80
C ASN A 61 10.18 -20.76 -5.70
N TRP A 62 10.29 -21.16 -4.44
CA TRP A 62 9.90 -20.32 -3.31
C TRP A 62 10.75 -19.05 -3.22
N ILE A 63 12.08 -19.15 -3.36
CA ILE A 63 12.97 -17.97 -3.42
C ILE A 63 12.63 -17.04 -4.58
N MET A 64 12.38 -17.61 -5.77
CA MET A 64 11.94 -16.84 -6.92
C MET A 64 10.60 -16.13 -6.66
N HIS A 65 9.66 -16.82 -6.01
CA HIS A 65 8.36 -16.27 -5.67
C HIS A 65 8.47 -15.10 -4.68
N ILE A 66 9.26 -15.22 -3.61
CA ILE A 66 9.44 -14.11 -2.66
C ILE A 66 10.13 -12.90 -3.30
N ASN A 67 11.11 -13.12 -4.21
CA ASN A 67 11.77 -12.05 -4.96
C ASN A 67 10.80 -11.35 -5.92
N ASN A 68 9.98 -12.12 -6.65
CA ASN A 68 8.96 -11.58 -7.53
C ASN A 68 7.90 -10.79 -6.75
N ASN A 69 7.41 -11.33 -5.62
CA ASN A 69 6.45 -10.63 -4.78
C ASN A 69 7.03 -9.31 -4.27
N LYS A 70 8.30 -9.30 -3.83
CA LYS A 70 8.98 -8.06 -3.42
C LYS A 70 8.98 -7.01 -4.54
N LYS A 71 9.29 -7.43 -5.76
CA LYS A 71 9.28 -6.55 -6.94
C LYS A 71 7.87 -6.05 -7.25
N ASN A 72 6.88 -6.94 -7.24
CA ASN A 72 5.48 -6.59 -7.51
C ASN A 72 4.95 -5.59 -6.47
N ILE A 73 5.20 -5.83 -5.17
CA ILE A 73 4.80 -4.91 -4.10
C ILE A 73 5.44 -3.53 -4.30
N TYR A 74 6.69 -3.48 -4.73
CA TYR A 74 7.37 -2.22 -5.01
C TYR A 74 6.73 -1.47 -6.19
N GLU A 75 6.44 -2.17 -7.29
CA GLU A 75 5.75 -1.59 -8.46
C GLU A 75 4.33 -1.12 -8.12
N GLU A 76 3.56 -1.91 -7.36
CA GLU A 76 2.24 -1.54 -6.87
C GLU A 76 2.28 -0.29 -5.99
N ASN A 77 3.29 -0.17 -5.11
CA ASN A 77 3.46 1.02 -4.27
C ASN A 77 3.75 2.27 -5.10
N ILE A 78 4.52 2.16 -6.19
CA ILE A 78 4.75 3.28 -7.10
C ILE A 78 3.43 3.73 -7.72
N GLN A 79 2.66 2.79 -8.27
CA GLN A 79 1.35 3.08 -8.88
C GLN A 79 0.36 3.68 -7.86
N LEU A 80 0.38 3.17 -6.63
CA LEU A 80 -0.45 3.69 -5.54
C LEU A 80 -0.10 5.15 -5.21
N ASN A 81 1.19 5.48 -5.16
CA ASN A 81 1.64 6.86 -4.90
C ASN A 81 1.19 7.82 -6.00
N ASP A 82 1.29 7.42 -7.27
CA ASP A 82 0.81 8.22 -8.40
C ASP A 82 -0.71 8.42 -8.35
N LEU A 83 -1.45 7.36 -8.03
CA LEU A 83 -2.90 7.41 -7.86
C LEU A 83 -3.31 8.37 -6.73
N VAL A 84 -2.64 8.30 -5.57
CA VAL A 84 -2.89 9.21 -4.45
C VAL A 84 -2.60 10.66 -4.84
N LYS A 85 -1.54 10.91 -5.59
CA LYS A 85 -1.22 12.26 -6.08
C LYS A 85 -2.32 12.79 -7.00
N ASN A 86 -2.76 11.99 -7.96
CA ASN A 86 -3.84 12.37 -8.89
C ASN A 86 -5.15 12.62 -8.14
N GLN A 87 -5.49 11.78 -7.16
CA GLN A 87 -6.67 11.98 -6.31
C GLN A 87 -6.62 13.32 -5.55
N ARG A 88 -5.47 13.68 -5.00
CA ARG A 88 -5.30 14.97 -4.31
C ARG A 88 -5.51 16.16 -5.25
N GLU A 89 -5.02 16.07 -6.48
CA GLU A 89 -5.22 17.11 -7.50
C GLU A 89 -6.69 17.27 -7.89
N ILE A 90 -7.38 16.15 -8.14
CA ILE A 90 -8.81 16.14 -8.44
C ILE A 90 -9.60 16.76 -7.27
N ILE A 91 -9.31 16.38 -6.03
CA ILE A 91 -9.94 16.96 -4.84
C ILE A 91 -9.72 18.47 -4.78
N SER A 92 -8.48 18.94 -4.94
CA SER A 92 -8.17 20.38 -4.91
C SER A 92 -8.92 21.16 -5.99
N ASN A 93 -9.05 20.61 -7.19
CA ASN A 93 -9.79 21.25 -8.28
C ASN A 93 -11.30 21.28 -8.00
N MET A 94 -11.86 20.19 -7.47
CA MET A 94 -13.28 20.15 -7.06
C MET A 94 -13.56 21.12 -5.92
N GLU A 95 -12.65 21.28 -4.95
CA GLU A 95 -12.78 22.24 -3.86
C GLU A 95 -12.84 23.68 -4.38
N LYS A 96 -11.95 24.04 -5.31
CA LYS A 96 -11.96 25.37 -5.96
C LYS A 96 -13.27 25.63 -6.69
N GLU A 97 -13.75 24.66 -7.46
CA GLU A 97 -15.00 24.78 -8.20
C GLU A 97 -16.21 24.91 -7.27
N MET A 98 -16.25 24.12 -6.19
CA MET A 98 -17.30 24.22 -5.19
C MET A 98 -17.30 25.59 -4.48
N ILE A 99 -16.13 26.16 -4.16
CA ILE A 99 -16.02 27.50 -3.59
C ILE A 99 -16.54 28.54 -4.59
N ASN A 100 -16.14 28.43 -5.86
CA ASN A 100 -16.59 29.33 -6.92
C ASN A 100 -18.12 29.31 -7.05
N GLN A 101 -18.72 28.12 -7.14
CA GLN A 101 -20.18 27.96 -7.20
C GLN A 101 -20.89 28.53 -5.98
N LYS A 102 -20.35 28.31 -4.76
CA LYS A 102 -20.90 28.91 -3.53
C LYS A 102 -20.88 30.44 -3.57
N ASN A 103 -19.79 31.03 -4.07
CA ASN A 103 -19.66 32.48 -4.20
C ASN A 103 -20.67 33.04 -5.21
N ILE A 104 -20.85 32.37 -6.36
CA ILE A 104 -21.84 32.74 -7.37
C ILE A 104 -23.25 32.69 -6.79
N ASN A 105 -23.61 31.58 -6.11
CA ASN A 105 -24.92 31.44 -5.49
C ASN A 105 -25.18 32.55 -4.47
N LYS A 106 -24.23 32.82 -3.57
CA LYS A 106 -24.34 33.91 -2.59
C LYS A 106 -24.51 35.28 -3.26
N TYR A 107 -23.79 35.53 -4.35
CA TYR A 107 -23.94 36.77 -5.11
C TYR A 107 -25.34 36.92 -5.72
N LEU A 108 -25.86 35.83 -6.31
CA LEU A 108 -27.20 35.81 -6.89
C LEU A 108 -28.29 35.98 -5.80
N GLU A 109 -28.17 35.27 -4.68
CA GLU A 109 -29.07 35.40 -3.52
C GLU A 109 -29.13 36.84 -3.01
N ASN A 110 -27.97 37.50 -2.86
CA ASN A 110 -27.89 38.90 -2.43
C ASN A 110 -28.55 39.86 -3.43
N LYS A 111 -28.36 39.63 -4.74
CA LYS A 111 -29.02 40.43 -5.79
C LYS A 111 -30.53 40.29 -5.74
N ILE A 112 -31.04 39.07 -5.56
CA ILE A 112 -32.47 38.80 -5.44
C ILE A 112 -33.02 39.50 -4.19
N PHE A 113 -32.34 39.39 -3.04
CA PHE A 113 -32.74 40.07 -1.81
C PHE A 113 -32.83 41.59 -1.97
N ILE A 114 -31.82 42.24 -2.57
CA ILE A 114 -31.81 43.69 -2.83
C ILE A 114 -32.94 44.10 -3.77
N SER A 115 -33.26 43.29 -4.77
CA SER A 115 -34.37 43.56 -5.71
C SER A 115 -35.75 43.52 -5.02
N HIS A 116 -35.89 42.75 -3.95
CA HIS A 116 -37.15 42.61 -3.20
C HIS A 116 -37.25 43.61 -2.02
N SER A 117 -36.13 44.16 -1.55
CA SER A 117 -36.09 45.14 -0.46
C SER A 117 -36.19 46.59 -0.90
N CYS A 118 -36.10 46.89 -2.20
CA CYS A 118 -36.45 48.19 -2.74
C CYS A 118 -37.96 48.22 -3.00
N PRO A 119 -38.78 48.93 -2.19
CA PRO A 119 -40.16 49.16 -2.58
C PRO A 119 -40.09 49.91 -3.90
N THR A 120 -40.71 49.37 -4.95
CA THR A 120 -41.07 50.17 -6.10
C THR A 120 -41.98 51.27 -5.55
N VAL A 121 -41.39 52.43 -5.25
CA VAL A 121 -42.15 53.66 -5.02
C VAL A 121 -42.68 54.05 -6.40
N THR A 122 -43.72 53.34 -6.84
CA THR A 122 -44.61 53.86 -7.87
C THR A 122 -45.25 55.09 -7.26
N ASN A 123 -44.72 56.25 -7.65
CA ASN A 123 -45.29 57.52 -7.29
C ASN A 123 -46.69 57.57 -7.92
N LEU A 124 -47.75 57.45 -7.10
CA LEU A 124 -49.15 57.41 -7.54
C LEU A 124 -49.61 58.74 -8.20
N LEU A 125 -48.72 59.73 -8.29
CA LEU A 125 -48.92 61.00 -9.00
C LEU A 125 -48.44 60.98 -10.46
N ASP A 126 -47.76 59.91 -10.90
CA ASP A 126 -47.31 59.76 -12.29
C ASP A 126 -48.34 59.03 -13.19
N ILE A 127 -49.53 58.74 -12.67
CA ILE A 127 -50.67 58.26 -13.46
C ILE A 127 -51.59 59.46 -13.70
N ASN A 128 -51.38 60.13 -14.83
CA ASN A 128 -52.26 61.17 -15.36
C ASN A 128 -52.92 60.67 -16.64
#